data_AF-A0A1Q7W3L3-F1
#
_entry.id   AF-A0A1Q7W3L3-F1
#
_cell.length_a   1.000
_cell.length_b   1.000
_cell.length_c   1.000
_cell.angle_alpha   90.00
_cell.angle_beta   90.00
_cell.angle_gamma   90.00
#
_symmetry.space_group_name_H-M   'P 1'
#
loop_
_entity.id
_entity.type
_entity.pdbx_description
1 polymer ?
#
loop_
_entity_poly.entity_id
_entity_poly.type
_entity_poly.pdbx_seq_one_letter_code
_entity_poly.pdbx_strand_id
1 'polypeptide(L)'
;MTRAYEVVKKVAVEAEDAWNRLLEPLDELKQKVRSARATADAVGTGTDPVFDRLTSIEAQTADMRRHALSDPLGMVAGSGAGTPARVSGLLADLAAVQAELDQALAARAEFDQRVAGIEEVIAQIARAESEAEALRAEVLAKIAAPGLPPASAAAAHLRTKVADLRRERSGLSWTLLGRNLSALEKNSRVILENARKRVDQVRAPLARRDELRGLLEAYRARAARHGVAETPRLVAAYRAAREPLWSAPCDLAAAEYAVRGYQAAVGAALPSRS
;
A
#
# COMPACT_ATOMS: atom_id res chain seq x y z
N MET A 1 41.19 -6.20 70.65
CA MET A 1 39.99 -6.73 69.95
C MET A 1 39.07 -5.64 69.38
N THR A 2 39.06 -4.42 69.91
CA THR A 2 38.10 -3.35 69.53
C THR A 2 38.30 -2.76 68.12
N ARG A 3 39.55 -2.59 67.65
CA ARG A 3 39.83 -1.93 66.35
C ARG A 3 39.44 -2.77 65.13
N ALA A 4 39.65 -4.09 65.18
CA ALA A 4 39.26 -5.00 64.09
C ALA A 4 37.73 -5.10 63.97
N TYR A 5 37.03 -5.11 65.11
CA TYR A 5 35.57 -5.08 65.16
C TYR A 5 34.97 -3.81 64.55
N GLU A 6 35.51 -2.63 64.87
CA GLU A 6 35.05 -1.37 64.28
C GLU A 6 35.24 -1.31 62.75
N VAL A 7 36.33 -1.88 62.23
CA VAL A 7 36.57 -1.97 60.77
C VAL A 7 35.55 -2.89 60.11
N VAL A 8 35.31 -4.08 60.68
CA VAL A 8 34.32 -5.03 60.14
C VAL A 8 32.91 -4.43 60.17
N LYS A 9 32.54 -3.77 61.27
CA LYS A 9 31.23 -3.11 61.41
C LYS A 9 31.05 -2.00 60.37
N LYS A 10 32.08 -1.17 60.14
CA LYS A 10 32.04 -0.12 59.13
C LYS A 10 31.85 -0.68 57.72
N VAL A 11 32.63 -1.71 57.35
CA VAL A 11 32.53 -2.35 56.03
C VAL A 11 31.15 -2.99 55.83
N ALA A 12 30.59 -3.61 56.87
CA ALA A 12 29.24 -4.20 56.80
C ALA A 12 28.15 -3.15 56.53
N VAL A 13 28.20 -2.00 57.23
CA VAL A 13 27.24 -0.90 57.01
C VAL A 13 27.42 -0.28 55.62
N GLU A 14 28.66 -0.05 55.17
CA GLU A 14 28.93 0.48 53.83
C GLU A 14 28.46 -0.49 52.73
N ALA A 15 28.61 -1.80 52.95
CA ALA A 15 28.13 -2.83 52.03
C ALA A 15 26.60 -2.89 51.99
N GLU A 16 25.92 -2.77 53.13
CA GLU A 16 24.46 -2.72 53.21
C GLU A 16 23.90 -1.48 52.51
N ASP A 17 24.50 -0.30 52.73
CA ASP A 17 24.11 0.94 52.06
C ASP A 17 24.34 0.86 50.54
N ALA A 18 25.48 0.31 50.11
CA ALA A 18 25.79 0.09 48.70
C ALA A 18 24.78 -0.88 48.06
N TRP A 19 24.45 -1.96 48.76
CA TRP A 19 23.48 -2.96 48.32
C TRP A 19 22.08 -2.36 48.15
N ASN A 20 21.59 -1.59 49.13
CA ASN A 20 20.29 -0.93 49.08
C ASN A 20 20.19 0.07 47.91
N ARG A 21 21.27 0.82 47.63
CA ARG A 21 21.31 1.76 46.50
C ARG A 21 21.31 1.07 45.14
N LEU A 22 21.81 -0.17 45.04
CA LEU A 22 21.92 -0.91 43.78
C LEU A 22 20.70 -1.79 43.50
N LEU A 23 20.04 -2.32 44.54
CA LEU A 23 18.94 -3.28 44.40
C LEU A 23 17.74 -2.71 43.63
N GLU A 24 17.22 -1.57 44.05
CA GLU A 24 15.98 -1.02 43.49
C GLU A 24 16.10 -0.73 41.98
N PRO A 25 17.15 -0.04 41.49
CA PRO A 25 17.35 0.15 40.05
C PRO A 25 17.56 -1.16 39.27
N LEU A 26 18.23 -2.16 39.86
CA LEU A 26 18.45 -3.46 39.22
C LEU A 26 17.17 -4.32 39.18
N ASP A 27 16.31 -4.22 40.19
CA ASP A 27 14.99 -4.87 40.21
C ASP A 27 14.03 -4.22 39.21
N GLU A 28 14.03 -2.89 39.10
CA GLU A 28 13.31 -2.16 38.04
C GLU A 28 13.78 -2.62 36.65
N LEU A 29 15.10 -2.64 36.42
CA LEU A 29 15.68 -3.08 35.16
C LEU A 29 15.26 -4.53 34.83
N LYS A 30 15.35 -5.45 35.81
CA LYS A 30 14.92 -6.84 35.64
C LYS A 30 13.41 -6.95 35.34
N GLN A 31 12.57 -6.13 35.96
CA GLN A 31 11.14 -6.11 35.67
C GLN A 31 10.86 -5.64 34.25
N LYS A 32 11.49 -4.54 33.81
CA LYS A 32 11.32 -4.03 32.45
C LYS A 32 11.84 -5.00 31.40
N VAL A 33 12.97 -5.68 31.67
CA VAL A 33 13.51 -6.72 30.78
C VAL A 33 12.49 -7.86 30.60
N ARG A 34 11.87 -8.33 31.69
CA ARG A 34 10.81 -9.35 31.61
C ARG A 34 9.60 -8.87 30.79
N SER A 35 9.20 -7.61 30.95
CA SER A 35 8.10 -7.02 30.16
C SER A 35 8.44 -6.95 28.67
N ALA A 36 9.64 -6.48 28.34
CA ALA A 36 10.14 -6.45 26.96
C ALA A 36 10.22 -7.86 26.37
N ARG A 37 10.66 -8.86 27.16
CA ARG A 37 10.70 -10.25 26.70
C ARG A 37 9.31 -10.82 26.41
N ALA A 38 8.33 -10.57 27.28
CA ALA A 38 6.95 -10.98 27.02
C ALA A 38 6.39 -10.34 25.74
N THR A 39 6.74 -9.07 25.49
CA THR A 39 6.37 -8.37 24.24
C THR A 39 7.06 -9.00 23.03
N ALA A 40 8.36 -9.29 23.12
CA ALA A 40 9.13 -9.95 22.07
C ALA A 40 8.57 -11.35 21.73
N ASP A 41 8.23 -12.15 22.74
CA ASP A 41 7.59 -13.46 22.54
C ASP A 41 6.22 -13.32 21.87
N ALA A 42 5.46 -12.27 22.20
CA ALA A 42 4.20 -11.92 21.53
C ALA A 42 4.39 -11.37 20.11
N VAL A 43 5.52 -10.75 19.77
CA VAL A 43 5.84 -10.34 18.39
C VAL A 43 6.15 -11.58 17.53
N GLY A 44 6.73 -12.62 18.14
CA GLY A 44 7.10 -13.88 17.52
C GLY A 44 8.54 -13.88 16.98
N THR A 45 8.88 -14.90 16.19
CA THR A 45 10.24 -15.07 15.66
C THR A 45 10.44 -14.23 14.41
N GLY A 46 11.51 -13.44 14.36
CA GLY A 46 11.97 -12.72 13.17
C GLY A 46 13.46 -12.40 13.29
N THR A 47 14.10 -12.02 12.18
CA THR A 47 15.51 -11.61 12.15
C THR A 47 15.69 -10.13 12.49
N ASP A 48 14.82 -9.59 13.35
CA ASP A 48 14.86 -8.18 13.71
C ASP A 48 16.02 -7.92 14.70
N PRO A 49 16.94 -6.97 14.43
CA PRO A 49 18.03 -6.62 15.34
C PRO A 49 17.57 -6.26 16.76
N VAL A 50 16.30 -5.87 16.94
CA VAL A 50 15.72 -5.59 18.26
C VAL A 50 15.80 -6.80 19.20
N PHE A 51 15.69 -8.02 18.68
CA PHE A 51 15.78 -9.25 19.49
C PHE A 51 17.21 -9.51 19.99
N ASP A 52 18.21 -9.25 19.14
CA ASP A 52 19.62 -9.37 19.53
C ASP A 52 19.99 -8.30 20.56
N ARG A 53 19.47 -7.08 20.39
CA ARG A 53 19.66 -5.99 21.35
C ARG A 53 19.01 -6.31 22.70
N LEU A 54 17.80 -6.86 22.71
CA LEU A 54 17.14 -7.32 23.94
C LEU A 54 17.95 -8.42 24.64
N THR A 55 18.43 -9.41 23.89
CA THR A 55 19.26 -10.51 24.43
C THR A 55 20.57 -9.98 25.04
N SER A 56 21.18 -8.96 24.42
CA SER A 56 22.35 -8.28 24.97
C SER A 56 22.03 -7.54 26.27
N ILE A 57 20.91 -6.81 26.35
CA ILE A 57 20.47 -6.10 27.56
C ILE A 57 20.16 -7.11 28.69
N GLU A 58 19.52 -8.23 28.37
CA GLU A 58 19.26 -9.34 29.30
C GLU A 58 20.56 -9.87 29.91
N ALA A 59 21.56 -10.16 29.08
CA ALA A 59 22.86 -10.65 29.52
C ALA A 59 23.59 -9.62 30.41
N GLN A 60 23.59 -8.35 30.02
CA GLN A 60 24.20 -7.26 30.80
C GLN A 60 23.50 -7.05 32.14
N THR A 61 22.17 -7.12 32.17
CA THR A 61 21.35 -7.01 33.39
C THR A 61 21.65 -8.15 34.35
N ALA A 62 21.71 -9.39 33.84
CA ALA A 62 22.05 -10.57 34.63
C ALA A 62 23.48 -10.48 35.20
N ASP A 63 24.42 -9.99 34.39
CA ASP A 63 25.81 -9.81 34.82
C ASP A 63 25.95 -8.76 35.91
N MET A 64 25.31 -7.60 35.76
CA MET A 64 25.30 -6.55 36.77
C MET A 64 24.69 -7.02 38.09
N ARG A 65 23.62 -7.81 38.04
CA ARG A 65 23.02 -8.40 39.25
C ARG A 65 23.97 -9.39 39.94
N ARG A 66 24.68 -10.24 39.19
CA ARG A 66 25.66 -11.17 39.77
C ARG A 66 26.81 -10.43 40.47
N HIS A 67 27.32 -9.37 39.85
CA HIS A 67 28.37 -8.53 40.44
C HIS A 67 27.87 -7.81 41.69
N ALA A 68 26.64 -7.27 41.69
CA ALA A 68 26.09 -6.56 42.85
C ALA A 68 25.92 -7.48 44.07
N LEU A 69 25.59 -8.76 43.84
CA LEU A 69 25.49 -9.77 44.90
C LEU A 69 26.85 -10.25 45.43
N SER A 70 27.91 -10.16 44.61
CA SER A 70 29.25 -10.67 44.96
C SER A 70 30.17 -9.61 45.54
N ASP A 71 30.11 -8.38 45.01
CA ASP A 71 30.96 -7.24 45.39
C ASP A 71 30.20 -5.90 45.25
N PRO A 72 29.27 -5.60 46.18
CA PRO A 72 28.49 -4.36 46.15
C PRO A 72 29.37 -3.12 46.35
N LEU A 73 30.45 -3.23 47.14
CA LEU A 73 31.37 -2.12 47.43
C LEU A 73 32.21 -1.76 46.21
N GLY A 74 32.76 -2.75 45.49
CA GLY A 74 33.53 -2.54 44.26
C GLY A 74 32.67 -1.94 43.14
N MET A 75 31.39 -2.31 43.05
CA MET A 75 30.46 -1.71 42.08
C MET A 75 30.15 -0.24 42.36
N VAL A 76 30.18 0.21 43.62
CA VAL A 76 29.96 1.61 43.98
C VAL A 76 31.28 2.41 43.95
N ALA A 77 32.41 1.78 44.27
CA ALA A 77 33.72 2.43 44.39
C ALA A 77 34.50 2.59 43.07
N GLY A 78 34.14 1.87 42.01
CA GLY A 78 34.79 1.96 40.69
C GLY A 78 34.73 3.37 40.09
N SER A 79 35.88 3.99 39.88
CA SER A 79 36.04 5.39 39.43
C SER A 79 35.73 5.55 37.92
N GLY A 80 34.58 6.14 37.61
CA GLY A 80 34.20 6.67 36.28
C GLY A 80 32.72 6.45 35.96
N ALA A 81 31.93 7.53 35.88
CA ALA A 81 30.46 7.60 35.66
C ALA A 81 29.55 6.66 36.51
N GLY A 82 30.08 5.68 37.23
CA GLY A 82 29.41 4.82 38.20
C GLY A 82 28.44 3.79 37.61
N THR A 83 28.30 2.67 38.30
CA THR A 83 27.20 1.69 38.10
C THR A 83 25.82 2.35 37.88
N PRO A 84 25.46 3.44 38.57
CA PRO A 84 24.21 4.17 38.30
C PRO A 84 24.07 4.69 36.86
N ALA A 85 25.09 5.29 36.25
CA ALA A 85 24.99 5.75 34.87
C ALA A 85 24.85 4.59 33.88
N ARG A 86 25.48 3.45 34.17
CA ARG A 86 25.31 2.22 33.37
C ARG A 86 23.89 1.67 33.47
N VAL A 87 23.29 1.65 34.67
CA VAL A 87 21.88 1.29 34.85
C VAL A 87 20.98 2.25 34.07
N SER A 88 21.18 3.56 34.20
CA SER A 88 20.40 4.57 33.47
C SER A 88 20.51 4.41 31.95
N GLY A 89 21.71 4.12 31.44
CA GLY A 89 21.94 3.83 30.03
C GLY A 89 21.17 2.59 29.55
N LEU A 90 21.23 1.49 30.32
CA LEU A 90 20.46 0.28 30.00
C LEU A 90 18.95 0.49 30.09
N LEU A 91 18.46 1.29 31.03
CA LEU A 91 17.04 1.64 31.12
C LEU A 91 16.59 2.45 29.90
N ALA A 92 17.41 3.38 29.41
CA ALA A 92 17.12 4.15 28.20
C ALA A 92 17.13 3.27 26.94
N ASP A 93 18.14 2.39 26.81
CA ASP A 93 18.23 1.42 25.72
C ASP A 93 17.03 0.47 25.70
N LEU A 94 16.63 -0.02 26.88
CA LEU A 94 15.49 -0.90 27.04
C LEU A 94 14.16 -0.20 26.73
N ALA A 95 14.03 1.08 27.06
CA ALA A 95 12.86 1.87 26.66
C ALA A 95 12.75 2.02 25.14
N ALA A 96 13.88 2.22 24.44
CA ALA A 96 13.92 2.23 22.99
C ALA A 96 13.53 0.86 22.40
N VAL A 97 14.09 -0.22 22.94
CA VAL A 97 13.74 -1.61 22.55
C VAL A 97 12.26 -1.88 22.76
N GLN A 98 11.67 -1.48 23.90
CA GLN A 98 10.24 -1.66 24.16
C GLN A 98 9.40 -0.92 23.12
N ALA A 99 9.73 0.33 22.79
CA ALA A 99 9.00 1.09 21.79
C ALA A 99 9.06 0.45 20.38
N GLU A 100 10.21 -0.11 20.00
CA GLU A 100 10.36 -0.86 18.74
C GLU A 100 9.53 -2.15 18.74
N LEU A 101 9.50 -2.89 19.86
CA LEU A 101 8.70 -4.10 20.03
C LEU A 101 7.19 -3.80 20.01
N ASP A 102 6.75 -2.72 20.64
CA ASP A 102 5.35 -2.30 20.64
C ASP A 102 4.89 -1.93 19.21
N GLN A 103 5.74 -1.24 18.44
CA GLN A 103 5.48 -0.96 17.02
C GLN A 103 5.40 -2.25 16.19
N ALA A 104 6.29 -3.21 16.43
CA ALA A 104 6.26 -4.50 15.76
C ALA A 104 4.99 -5.30 16.10
N LEU A 105 4.54 -5.26 17.37
CA LEU A 105 3.32 -5.93 17.81
C LEU A 105 2.06 -5.31 17.19
N ALA A 106 2.00 -3.98 17.12
CA ALA A 106 0.93 -3.27 16.42
C ALA A 106 0.91 -3.62 14.93
N ALA A 107 2.07 -3.60 14.27
CA ALA A 107 2.21 -3.99 12.86
C ALA A 107 1.76 -5.43 12.61
N ARG A 108 2.06 -6.36 13.53
CA ARG A 108 1.58 -7.75 13.50
C ARG A 108 0.07 -7.83 13.57
N ALA A 109 -0.56 -7.10 14.49
CA ALA A 109 -2.00 -7.10 14.67
C ALA A 109 -2.74 -6.54 13.43
N GLU A 110 -2.16 -5.53 12.78
CA GLU A 110 -2.76 -4.88 11.61
C GLU A 110 -2.49 -5.62 10.29
N PHE A 111 -1.50 -6.51 10.23
CA PHE A 111 -1.02 -7.13 8.99
C PHE A 111 -2.15 -7.81 8.21
N ASP A 112 -2.91 -8.70 8.87
CA ASP A 112 -3.95 -9.48 8.19
C ASP A 112 -5.10 -8.59 7.70
N GLN A 113 -5.47 -7.55 8.47
CA GLN A 113 -6.46 -6.57 8.07
C GLN A 113 -6.01 -5.77 6.83
N ARG A 114 -4.76 -5.30 6.83
CA ARG A 114 -4.20 -4.54 5.72
C ARG A 114 -4.07 -5.39 4.46
N VAL A 115 -3.64 -6.64 4.59
CA VAL A 115 -3.59 -7.60 3.48
C VAL A 115 -5.00 -7.83 2.91
N ALA A 116 -6.02 -8.03 3.75
CA ALA A 116 -7.40 -8.18 3.30
C ALA A 116 -7.88 -6.93 2.52
N GLY A 117 -7.49 -5.73 2.96
CA GLY A 117 -7.76 -4.49 2.23
C GLY A 117 -7.12 -4.45 0.83
N ILE A 118 -5.88 -4.93 0.70
CA ILE A 118 -5.21 -5.05 -0.61
C ILE A 118 -5.91 -6.10 -1.48
N GLU A 119 -6.30 -7.24 -0.91
CA GLU A 119 -7.01 -8.31 -1.62
C GLU A 119 -8.35 -7.82 -2.20
N GLU A 120 -9.09 -6.96 -1.50
CA GLU A 120 -10.29 -6.32 -2.04
C GLU A 120 -9.98 -5.38 -3.21
N VAL A 121 -8.91 -4.59 -3.13
CA VAL A 121 -8.47 -3.74 -4.26
C VAL A 121 -8.07 -4.60 -5.45
N ILE A 122 -7.37 -5.73 -5.23
CA ILE A 122 -7.04 -6.70 -6.27
C ILE A 122 -8.30 -7.31 -6.90
N ALA A 123 -9.33 -7.60 -6.11
CA ALA A 123 -10.61 -8.08 -6.63
C ALA A 123 -11.27 -7.03 -7.54
N GLN A 124 -11.22 -5.74 -7.18
CA GLN A 124 -11.70 -4.64 -8.03
C GLN A 124 -10.91 -4.55 -9.35
N ILE A 125 -9.58 -4.71 -9.30
CA ILE A 125 -8.75 -4.74 -10.52
C ILE A 125 -9.18 -5.89 -11.42
N ALA A 126 -9.34 -7.10 -10.87
CA ALA A 126 -9.74 -8.28 -11.65
C ALA A 126 -11.13 -8.11 -12.30
N ARG A 127 -12.07 -7.44 -11.61
CA ARG A 127 -13.38 -7.08 -12.17
C ARG A 127 -13.23 -6.14 -13.37
N ALA A 128 -12.42 -5.09 -13.25
CA ALA A 128 -12.16 -4.16 -14.35
C ALA A 128 -11.44 -4.83 -15.53
N GLU A 129 -10.48 -5.73 -15.28
CA GLU A 129 -9.82 -6.51 -16.34
C GLU A 129 -10.80 -7.42 -17.08
N SER A 130 -11.71 -8.07 -16.36
CA SER A 130 -12.75 -8.93 -16.96
C SER A 130 -13.76 -8.12 -17.77
N GLU A 131 -14.17 -6.95 -17.26
CA GLU A 131 -15.05 -6.02 -17.99
C GLU A 131 -14.38 -5.53 -19.28
N ALA A 132 -13.10 -5.13 -19.22
CA ALA A 132 -12.35 -4.71 -20.39
C ALA A 132 -12.25 -5.81 -21.45
N GLU A 133 -12.08 -7.08 -21.05
CA GLU A 133 -12.03 -8.20 -21.98
C GLU A 133 -13.39 -8.47 -22.65
N ALA A 134 -14.49 -8.40 -21.88
CA ALA A 134 -15.84 -8.53 -22.43
C ALA A 134 -16.15 -7.40 -23.43
N LEU A 135 -15.82 -6.15 -23.09
CA LEU A 135 -15.98 -5.00 -23.98
C LEU A 135 -15.09 -5.11 -25.21
N ARG A 136 -13.86 -5.60 -25.07
CA ARG A 136 -12.94 -5.82 -26.18
C ARG A 136 -13.54 -6.78 -27.21
N ALA A 137 -14.14 -7.89 -26.76
CA ALA A 137 -14.81 -8.82 -27.67
C ALA A 137 -15.95 -8.14 -28.44
N GLU A 138 -16.76 -7.32 -27.76
CA GLU A 138 -17.83 -6.56 -28.40
C GLU A 138 -17.31 -5.52 -29.40
N VAL A 139 -16.26 -4.77 -29.05
CA VAL A 139 -15.67 -3.74 -29.90
C VAL A 139 -15.05 -4.37 -31.15
N LEU A 140 -14.32 -5.48 -31.01
CA LEU A 140 -13.73 -6.19 -32.15
C LEU A 140 -14.78 -6.75 -33.11
N ALA A 141 -15.97 -7.11 -32.62
CA ALA A 141 -17.08 -7.53 -33.47
C ALA A 141 -17.76 -6.36 -34.21
N LYS A 142 -17.78 -5.17 -33.61
CA LYS A 142 -18.58 -4.02 -34.09
C LYS A 142 -17.78 -2.93 -34.80
N ILE A 143 -16.49 -2.82 -34.55
CA ILE A 143 -15.63 -1.73 -35.02
C ILE A 143 -14.45 -2.30 -35.80
N ALA A 144 -14.18 -1.73 -36.97
CA ALA A 144 -13.03 -2.09 -37.79
C ALA A 144 -11.76 -1.45 -37.21
N ALA A 145 -10.70 -2.25 -37.04
CA ALA A 145 -9.37 -1.82 -36.58
C ALA A 145 -9.36 -0.80 -35.40
N PRO A 146 -10.00 -1.10 -34.25
CA PRO A 146 -10.26 -0.14 -33.17
C PRO A 146 -9.03 0.37 -32.39
N GLY A 147 -7.83 -0.17 -32.62
CA GLY A 147 -6.61 0.28 -31.92
C GLY A 147 -6.62 0.09 -30.41
N LEU A 148 -7.12 -1.05 -29.91
CA LEU A 148 -7.34 -1.28 -28.48
C LEU A 148 -6.03 -1.50 -27.69
N PRO A 149 -5.94 -1.00 -26.44
CA PRO A 149 -4.79 -1.27 -25.57
C PRO A 149 -4.70 -2.77 -25.24
N PRO A 150 -3.50 -3.35 -25.00
CA PRO A 150 -3.35 -4.79 -24.78
C PRO A 150 -4.12 -5.30 -23.56
N ALA A 151 -4.30 -6.61 -23.42
CA ALA A 151 -4.89 -7.19 -22.21
C ALA A 151 -3.97 -6.96 -20.99
N SER A 152 -4.56 -6.96 -19.80
CA SER A 152 -3.85 -6.78 -18.52
C SER A 152 -3.99 -8.05 -17.68
N ALA A 153 -2.93 -8.41 -16.94
CA ALA A 153 -2.92 -9.50 -15.97
C ALA A 153 -2.40 -9.03 -14.60
N ALA A 154 -2.62 -7.76 -14.29
CA ALA A 154 -2.06 -7.10 -13.11
C ALA A 154 -2.65 -7.68 -11.81
N ALA A 155 -3.92 -8.06 -11.80
CA ALA A 155 -4.53 -8.69 -10.63
C ALA A 155 -3.83 -10.01 -10.27
N ALA A 156 -3.53 -10.86 -11.25
CA ALA A 156 -2.83 -12.14 -11.02
C ALA A 156 -1.41 -11.93 -10.45
N HIS A 157 -0.68 -10.96 -11.00
CA HIS A 157 0.65 -10.60 -10.49
C HIS A 157 0.61 -10.09 -9.04
N LEU A 158 -0.35 -9.22 -8.72
CA LEU A 158 -0.52 -8.71 -7.36
C LEU A 158 -0.92 -9.80 -6.36
N ARG A 159 -1.77 -10.76 -6.75
CA ARG A 159 -2.09 -11.93 -5.90
C ARG A 159 -0.84 -12.73 -5.56
N THR A 160 0.02 -12.95 -6.55
CA THR A 160 1.30 -13.66 -6.34
C THR A 160 2.17 -12.92 -5.33
N LYS A 161 2.31 -11.59 -5.48
CA LYS A 161 3.06 -10.76 -4.52
C LYS A 161 2.50 -10.82 -3.09
N VAL A 162 1.17 -10.79 -2.93
CA VAL A 162 0.53 -10.93 -1.61
C VAL A 162 0.84 -12.31 -1.01
N ALA A 163 0.72 -13.37 -1.80
CA ALA A 163 1.01 -14.72 -1.36
C ALA A 163 2.49 -14.89 -0.95
N ASP A 164 3.41 -14.33 -1.72
CA ASP A 164 4.84 -14.32 -1.41
C ASP A 164 5.11 -13.58 -0.09
N LEU A 165 4.51 -12.40 0.11
CA LEU A 165 4.64 -11.64 1.36
C LEU A 165 4.10 -12.39 2.57
N ARG A 166 2.98 -13.12 2.42
CA ARG A 166 2.43 -13.97 3.49
C ARG A 166 3.39 -15.13 3.83
N ARG A 167 4.02 -15.74 2.82
CA ARG A 167 4.98 -16.85 2.99
C ARG A 167 6.28 -16.40 3.66
N GLU A 168 6.77 -15.21 3.30
CA GLU A 168 8.02 -14.65 3.83
C GLU A 168 7.85 -13.97 5.20
N ARG A 169 6.62 -13.87 5.71
CA ARG A 169 6.29 -13.18 6.97
C ARG A 169 7.15 -13.60 8.16
N SER A 170 7.46 -14.89 8.30
CA SER A 170 8.25 -15.40 9.43
C SER A 170 9.75 -15.11 9.33
N GLY A 171 10.24 -14.71 8.16
CA GLY A 171 11.67 -14.45 7.91
C GLY A 171 12.04 -12.97 7.82
N LEU A 172 11.06 -12.06 7.89
CA LEU A 172 11.26 -10.63 7.73
C LEU A 172 10.89 -9.88 9.02
N SER A 173 11.55 -8.74 9.25
CA SER A 173 11.15 -7.83 10.33
C SER A 173 9.78 -7.23 10.05
N TRP A 174 9.01 -6.95 11.12
CA TRP A 174 7.70 -6.31 11.01
C TRP A 174 7.78 -4.90 10.40
N THR A 175 8.89 -4.20 10.63
CA THR A 175 9.19 -2.90 10.01
C THR A 175 9.32 -3.01 8.48
N LEU A 176 10.06 -4.02 7.99
CA LEU A 176 10.23 -4.26 6.56
C LEU A 176 8.93 -4.75 5.92
N LEU A 177 8.21 -5.65 6.57
CA LEU A 177 6.89 -6.10 6.12
C LEU A 177 5.91 -4.94 6.01
N GLY A 178 5.84 -4.08 7.02
CA GLY A 178 5.00 -2.88 7.02
C GLY A 178 5.32 -1.94 5.85
N ARG A 179 6.61 -1.73 5.55
CA ARG A 179 7.06 -0.94 4.40
C ARG A 179 6.64 -1.58 3.07
N ASN A 180 6.85 -2.88 2.92
CA ASN A 180 6.47 -3.62 1.72
C ASN A 180 4.95 -3.59 1.51
N LEU A 181 4.18 -3.70 2.58
CA LEU A 181 2.73 -3.63 2.57
C LEU A 181 2.24 -2.24 2.15
N SER A 182 2.80 -1.16 2.70
CA SER A 182 2.48 0.22 2.30
C SER A 182 2.80 0.48 0.83
N ALA A 183 3.92 -0.06 0.33
CA ALA A 183 4.27 0.04 -1.09
C ALA A 183 3.26 -0.71 -1.98
N LEU A 184 2.84 -1.91 -1.55
CA LEU A 184 1.87 -2.72 -2.28
C LEU A 184 0.47 -2.08 -2.28
N GLU A 185 0.02 -1.52 -1.15
CA GLU A 185 -1.22 -0.74 -1.03
C GLU A 185 -1.22 0.42 -2.02
N LYS A 186 -0.19 1.27 -2.00
CA LYS A 186 -0.08 2.40 -2.91
C LYS A 186 -0.08 1.95 -4.37
N ASN A 187 0.73 0.95 -4.72
CA ASN A 187 0.83 0.43 -6.07
C ASN A 187 -0.50 -0.16 -6.57
N SER A 188 -1.21 -0.92 -5.72
CA SER A 188 -2.51 -1.51 -6.08
C SER A 188 -3.56 -0.44 -6.42
N ARG A 189 -3.58 0.69 -5.70
CA ARG A 189 -4.49 1.81 -5.99
C ARG A 189 -4.20 2.45 -7.34
N VAL A 190 -2.93 2.68 -7.67
CA VAL A 190 -2.53 3.21 -8.99
C VAL A 190 -2.91 2.24 -10.11
N ILE A 191 -2.70 0.94 -9.91
CA ILE A 191 -3.08 -0.09 -10.88
C ILE A 191 -4.61 -0.12 -11.06
N LEU A 192 -5.40 0.01 -10.00
CA LEU A 192 -6.85 0.08 -10.08
C LEU A 192 -7.33 1.29 -10.90
N GLU A 193 -6.75 2.46 -10.67
CA GLU A 193 -7.07 3.65 -11.47
C GLU A 193 -6.75 3.43 -12.95
N ASN A 194 -5.59 2.85 -13.26
CA ASN A 194 -5.19 2.53 -14.63
C ASN A 194 -6.10 1.47 -15.27
N ALA A 195 -6.53 0.45 -14.52
CA ALA A 195 -7.45 -0.57 -15.00
C ALA A 195 -8.81 0.04 -15.38
N ARG A 196 -9.34 0.95 -14.56
CA ARG A 196 -10.58 1.69 -14.87
C ARG A 196 -10.44 2.55 -16.12
N LYS A 197 -9.34 3.33 -16.24
CA LYS A 197 -9.06 4.11 -17.47
C LYS A 197 -9.00 3.22 -18.71
N ARG A 198 -8.49 2.00 -18.57
CA ARG A 198 -8.41 1.03 -19.67
C ARG A 198 -9.78 0.53 -20.12
N VAL A 199 -10.70 0.31 -19.18
CA VAL A 199 -12.11 0.02 -19.49
C VAL A 199 -12.71 1.15 -20.34
N ASP A 200 -12.51 2.40 -19.93
CA ASP A 200 -13.00 3.57 -20.66
C ASP A 200 -12.41 3.67 -22.08
N GLN A 201 -11.10 3.44 -22.21
CA GLN A 201 -10.41 3.41 -23.51
C GLN A 201 -10.95 2.31 -24.42
N VAL A 202 -11.22 1.12 -23.89
CA VAL A 202 -11.80 0.02 -24.67
C VAL A 202 -13.24 0.34 -25.08
N ARG A 203 -14.00 1.02 -24.23
CA ARG A 203 -15.39 1.43 -24.50
C ARG A 203 -15.50 2.56 -25.53
N ALA A 204 -14.50 3.44 -25.59
CA ALA A 204 -14.54 4.68 -26.36
C ALA A 204 -14.95 4.52 -27.85
N PRO A 205 -14.49 3.51 -28.61
CA PRO A 205 -14.90 3.33 -30.01
C PRO A 205 -16.41 3.09 -30.19
N LEU A 206 -17.03 2.31 -29.29
CA LEU A 206 -18.48 2.08 -29.32
C LEU A 206 -19.25 3.35 -28.96
N ALA A 207 -18.82 4.05 -27.92
CA ALA A 207 -19.42 5.33 -27.53
C ALA A 207 -19.35 6.35 -28.66
N ARG A 208 -18.20 6.42 -29.36
CA ARG A 208 -18.02 7.29 -30.52
C ARG A 208 -18.97 6.94 -31.67
N ARG A 209 -19.17 5.65 -31.94
CA ARG A 209 -20.14 5.20 -32.94
C ARG A 209 -21.56 5.68 -32.61
N ASP A 210 -21.98 5.54 -31.36
CA ASP A 210 -23.33 5.94 -30.94
C ASP A 210 -23.51 7.47 -30.93
N GLU A 211 -22.47 8.21 -30.55
CA GLU A 211 -22.43 9.68 -30.69
C GLU A 211 -22.61 10.10 -32.14
N LEU A 212 -21.87 9.51 -33.08
CA LEU A 212 -21.97 9.82 -34.51
C LEU A 212 -23.36 9.51 -35.08
N ARG A 213 -24.01 8.44 -34.62
CA ARG A 213 -25.41 8.12 -34.99
C ARG A 213 -26.37 9.20 -34.50
N GLY A 214 -26.27 9.59 -33.23
CA GLY A 214 -27.08 10.66 -32.66
C GLY A 214 -26.89 11.99 -33.39
N LEU A 215 -25.64 12.33 -33.71
CA LEU A 215 -25.26 13.53 -34.45
C LEU A 215 -25.86 13.53 -35.87
N LEU A 216 -25.77 12.41 -36.58
CA LEU A 216 -26.33 12.25 -37.92
C LEU A 216 -27.85 12.46 -37.91
N GLU A 217 -28.56 11.82 -36.97
CA GLU A 217 -30.02 11.97 -36.84
C GLU A 217 -30.43 13.39 -36.43
N ALA A 218 -29.66 14.06 -35.57
CA ALA A 218 -29.92 15.45 -35.20
C ALA A 218 -29.81 16.40 -36.40
N TYR A 219 -28.77 16.23 -37.25
CA TYR A 219 -28.64 17.03 -38.46
C TYR A 219 -29.70 16.69 -39.51
N ARG A 220 -30.13 15.43 -39.59
CA ARG A 220 -31.27 15.03 -40.43
C ARG A 220 -32.56 15.72 -40.01
N ALA A 221 -32.86 15.71 -38.71
CA ALA A 221 -34.01 16.41 -38.17
C ALA A 221 -33.94 17.92 -38.44
N ARG A 222 -32.75 18.54 -38.32
CA ARG A 222 -32.54 19.95 -38.66
C ARG A 222 -32.81 20.23 -40.14
N ALA A 223 -32.28 19.42 -41.06
CA ALA A 223 -32.54 19.57 -42.49
C ALA A 223 -34.04 19.42 -42.83
N ALA A 224 -34.73 18.49 -42.17
CA ALA A 224 -36.16 18.26 -42.37
C ALA A 224 -37.01 19.45 -41.89
N ARG A 225 -36.68 20.04 -40.73
CA ARG A 225 -37.35 21.24 -40.20
C ARG A 225 -37.29 22.45 -41.12
N HIS A 226 -36.27 22.53 -41.97
CA HIS A 226 -36.10 23.60 -42.96
C HIS A 226 -36.52 23.18 -44.38
N GLY A 227 -37.13 22.00 -44.55
CA GLY A 227 -37.67 21.54 -45.83
C GLY A 227 -36.63 21.14 -46.88
N VAL A 228 -35.34 21.04 -46.52
CA VAL A 228 -34.24 20.77 -47.47
C VAL A 228 -33.78 19.32 -47.48
N ALA A 229 -34.24 18.49 -46.53
CA ALA A 229 -33.78 17.11 -46.34
C ALA A 229 -33.89 16.22 -47.60
N GLU A 230 -34.92 16.43 -48.43
CA GLU A 230 -35.20 15.61 -49.62
C GLU A 230 -34.40 16.04 -50.85
N THR A 231 -33.54 17.05 -50.74
CA THR A 231 -32.67 17.44 -51.87
C THR A 231 -31.72 16.27 -52.23
N PRO A 232 -31.53 15.96 -53.53
CA PRO A 232 -30.72 14.80 -53.94
C PRO A 232 -29.32 14.75 -53.33
N ARG A 233 -28.69 15.94 -53.17
CA ARG A 233 -27.38 16.09 -52.53
C ARG A 233 -27.40 15.68 -51.05
N LEU A 234 -28.41 16.10 -50.27
CA LEU A 234 -28.50 15.75 -48.85
C LEU A 234 -28.92 14.29 -48.64
N VAL A 235 -29.78 13.75 -49.50
CA VAL A 235 -30.13 12.32 -49.48
C VAL A 235 -28.89 11.46 -49.72
N ALA A 236 -28.08 11.79 -50.73
CA ALA A 236 -26.84 11.06 -51.02
C ALA A 236 -25.83 11.16 -49.86
N ALA A 237 -25.61 12.37 -49.33
CA ALA A 237 -24.69 12.58 -48.21
C ALA A 237 -25.15 11.88 -46.93
N TYR A 238 -26.46 11.89 -46.64
CA TYR A 238 -27.01 11.15 -45.50
C TYR A 238 -26.82 9.64 -45.65
N ARG A 239 -27.09 9.07 -46.84
CA ARG A 239 -26.86 7.65 -47.10
C ARG A 239 -25.39 7.26 -46.92
N ALA A 240 -24.47 8.06 -47.47
CA ALA A 240 -23.03 7.84 -47.32
C ALA A 240 -22.57 7.88 -45.86
N ALA A 241 -23.17 8.71 -45.01
CA ALA A 241 -22.89 8.74 -43.56
C ALA A 241 -23.54 7.59 -42.79
N ARG A 242 -24.77 7.22 -43.17
CA ARG A 242 -25.55 6.19 -42.47
C ARG A 242 -25.00 4.78 -42.71
N GLU A 243 -24.56 4.48 -43.93
CA GLU A 243 -24.11 3.14 -44.31
C GLU A 243 -23.01 2.57 -43.39
N PRO A 244 -21.86 3.25 -43.19
CA PRO A 244 -20.81 2.72 -42.30
C PRO A 244 -21.25 2.69 -40.83
N LEU A 245 -22.09 3.62 -40.36
CA LEU A 245 -22.53 3.66 -38.96
C LEU A 245 -23.47 2.51 -38.57
N TRP A 246 -24.19 1.92 -39.53
CA TRP A 246 -25.10 0.79 -39.31
C TRP A 246 -24.57 -0.56 -39.80
N SER A 247 -23.34 -0.63 -40.31
CA SER A 247 -22.65 -1.88 -40.65
C SER A 247 -21.90 -2.49 -39.45
N ALA A 248 -21.47 -3.74 -39.57
CA ALA A 248 -20.56 -4.38 -38.63
C ALA A 248 -19.56 -5.26 -39.41
N PRO A 249 -18.24 -5.03 -39.30
CA PRO A 249 -17.59 -3.98 -38.50
C PRO A 249 -17.71 -2.57 -39.11
N CYS A 250 -17.87 -1.55 -38.27
CA CYS A 250 -17.94 -0.13 -38.66
C CYS A 250 -16.53 0.47 -38.75
N ASP A 251 -16.17 1.03 -39.91
CA ASP A 251 -15.01 1.90 -40.04
C ASP A 251 -15.34 3.28 -39.46
N LEU A 252 -14.85 3.55 -38.24
CA LEU A 252 -15.11 4.81 -37.54
C LEU A 252 -14.51 6.02 -38.25
N ALA A 253 -13.34 5.90 -38.88
CA ALA A 253 -12.69 7.01 -39.55
C ALA A 253 -13.49 7.42 -40.80
N ALA A 254 -13.92 6.43 -41.59
CA ALA A 254 -14.78 6.65 -42.76
C ALA A 254 -16.15 7.21 -42.34
N ALA A 255 -16.77 6.65 -41.29
CA ALA A 255 -18.04 7.12 -40.76
C ALA A 255 -17.97 8.59 -40.30
N GLU A 256 -16.92 8.94 -39.55
CA GLU A 256 -16.75 10.30 -39.05
C GLU A 256 -16.52 11.32 -40.18
N TYR A 257 -15.75 10.95 -41.20
CA TYR A 257 -15.59 11.77 -42.41
C TYR A 257 -16.93 12.00 -43.12
N ALA A 258 -17.72 10.94 -43.31
CA ALA A 258 -19.01 11.03 -43.98
C ALA A 258 -20.04 11.87 -43.18
N VAL A 259 -20.08 11.73 -41.86
CA VAL A 259 -20.94 12.58 -40.99
C VAL A 259 -20.56 14.05 -41.11
N ARG A 260 -19.25 14.40 -41.06
CA ARG A 260 -18.80 15.78 -41.29
C ARG A 260 -19.21 16.31 -42.66
N GLY A 261 -19.09 15.49 -43.70
CA GLY A 261 -19.54 15.82 -45.05
C GLY A 261 -21.04 16.15 -45.10
N TYR A 262 -21.87 15.36 -44.40
CA TYR A 262 -23.29 15.63 -44.28
C TYR A 262 -23.57 16.93 -43.51
N GLN A 263 -22.89 17.18 -42.40
CA GLN A 263 -23.04 18.42 -41.62
C GLN A 263 -22.73 19.66 -42.45
N ALA A 264 -21.64 19.63 -43.23
CA ALA A 264 -21.26 20.72 -44.11
C ALA A 264 -22.30 20.94 -45.22
N ALA A 265 -22.82 19.86 -45.81
CA ALA A 265 -23.87 19.94 -46.82
C ALA A 265 -25.18 20.53 -46.25
N VAL A 266 -25.58 20.13 -45.04
CA VAL A 266 -26.74 20.73 -44.35
C VAL A 266 -26.48 22.20 -44.07
N GLY A 267 -25.30 22.57 -43.57
CA GLY A 267 -24.92 23.96 -43.31
C GLY A 267 -25.01 24.84 -44.56
N ALA A 268 -24.55 24.34 -45.71
CA ALA A 268 -24.61 25.06 -46.99
C ALA A 268 -26.03 25.17 -47.58
N ALA A 269 -26.94 24.25 -47.24
CA ALA A 269 -28.31 24.25 -47.73
C ALA A 269 -29.27 25.11 -46.88
N LEU A 270 -28.89 25.44 -45.65
CA LEU A 270 -29.69 26.27 -44.78
C LEU A 270 -29.49 27.76 -45.13
N PRO A 271 -30.56 28.57 -45.12
CA PRO A 271 -30.43 30.01 -45.34
C PRO A 271 -29.54 30.63 -44.25
N SER A 272 -28.62 31.52 -44.66
CA SER A 272 -27.85 32.35 -43.73
C SER A 272 -28.82 33.13 -42.85
N ARG A 273 -28.65 33.05 -41.52
CA ARG A 273 -29.44 33.86 -40.59
C ARG A 273 -29.20 35.34 -40.89
N SER A 274 -30.18 35.97 -41.56
CA SER A 274 -30.36 37.43 -41.61
C SER A 274 -30.90 37.93 -40.29
#